data_AF-A0A8C8VJ00-F1
#
_entry.id   AF-A0A8C8VJ00-F1
#
_cell.length_a   1.000
_cell.length_b   1.000
_cell.length_c   1.000
_cell.angle_alpha   90.00
_cell.angle_beta   90.00
_cell.angle_gamma   90.00
#
_symmetry.space_group_name_H-M   'P 1'
#
loop_
_entity.id
_entity.type
_entity.pdbx_description
1 polymer ?
#
loop_
_entity_poly.entity_id
_entity_poly.type
_entity_poly.pdbx_seq_one_letter_code
_entity_poly.pdbx_strand_id
1 'polypeptide(L)'
;MRSRFGTESSRHRCSMGRRTARFGPLLLLLLLPAAWGAGPSRPRELQVSARQAGQAARVALHYLNYRLGSPSALRALGQVRKARLKTIPGIGHKYYLQFTTEDYKSNQNVGTCLATVLYLKRKPRPAVNINCTYTKDQKQIQDNDYNFYKKMRQQTNPIIGKDIPDSYGNIEPSFEPVWALAVAGSSYVMWEKSTENLGYFMAQVKHVKQWISKDDVVDFDYSVMLHEIPTQEMISCHIRIIWTPDHPLKVKYFCLSENQWLESGEGSGTESGSTSGIYNER
;
A
#
# COMPACT_ATOMS: atom_id res chain seq x y z
N MET A 1 -59.55 -7.33 11.84
CA MET A 1 -60.82 -7.98 11.46
C MET A 1 -60.87 -8.19 9.96
N ARG A 2 -61.01 -9.46 9.56
CA ARG A 2 -61.87 -9.97 8.48
C ARG A 2 -61.75 -9.34 7.07
N SER A 3 -61.33 -10.08 6.03
CA SER A 3 -62.17 -11.08 5.31
C SER A 3 -63.35 -10.39 4.62
N ARG A 4 -63.65 -10.49 3.31
CA ARG A 4 -63.55 -11.63 2.39
C ARG A 4 -64.18 -11.21 1.02
N PHE A 5 -63.76 -11.88 -0.05
CA PHE A 5 -64.54 -12.45 -1.19
C PHE A 5 -65.20 -11.45 -2.17
N GLY A 6 -64.98 -11.57 -3.49
CA GLY A 6 -65.50 -12.65 -4.38
C GLY A 6 -66.81 -12.11 -4.98
N THR A 7 -67.13 -12.11 -6.28
CA THR A 7 -67.18 -13.14 -7.35
C THR A 7 -67.89 -12.42 -8.52
N GLU A 8 -67.48 -12.47 -9.81
CA GLU A 8 -67.74 -13.50 -10.82
C GLU A 8 -68.52 -12.94 -12.04
N SER A 9 -68.34 -13.60 -13.20
CA SER A 9 -69.13 -13.55 -14.44
C SER A 9 -68.77 -12.43 -15.45
N SER A 10 -68.62 -12.65 -16.76
CA SER A 10 -69.24 -13.66 -17.61
C SER A 10 -68.42 -13.94 -18.89
N ARG A 11 -68.74 -15.09 -19.48
CA ARG A 11 -68.16 -15.78 -20.63
C ARG A 11 -68.38 -15.06 -21.96
N HIS A 12 -67.39 -15.09 -22.83
CA HIS A 12 -67.63 -15.27 -24.27
C HIS A 12 -66.75 -16.37 -24.86
N ARG A 13 -67.43 -17.17 -25.70
CA ARG A 13 -67.06 -18.48 -26.22
C ARG A 13 -66.68 -18.26 -27.69
N CYS A 14 -65.53 -18.75 -28.14
CA CYS A 14 -65.30 -18.97 -29.58
C CYS A 14 -64.44 -20.21 -29.85
N SER A 15 -65.14 -21.23 -30.34
CA SER A 15 -64.78 -22.21 -31.37
C SER A 15 -63.31 -22.55 -31.66
N MET A 16 -62.92 -23.73 -31.16
CA MET A 16 -62.51 -24.92 -31.95
C MET A 16 -61.69 -24.73 -33.24
N GLY A 17 -60.43 -25.16 -33.17
CA GLY A 17 -59.60 -25.52 -34.32
C GLY A 17 -58.63 -26.63 -33.93
N ARG A 18 -59.04 -27.90 -34.09
CA ARG A 18 -58.17 -29.08 -33.92
C ARG A 18 -57.09 -29.06 -34.99
N ARG A 19 -55.82 -28.96 -34.58
CA ARG A 19 -54.68 -29.44 -35.37
C ARG A 19 -53.97 -30.52 -34.56
N THR A 20 -54.13 -31.75 -35.01
CA THR A 20 -53.40 -32.92 -34.56
C THR A 20 -51.96 -32.81 -35.05
N ALA A 21 -51.02 -32.51 -34.15
CA ALA A 21 -49.60 -32.67 -34.41
C ALA A 21 -49.12 -33.97 -33.74
N ARG A 22 -48.62 -34.89 -34.55
CA ARG A 22 -48.02 -36.16 -34.14
C ARG A 22 -46.80 -35.89 -33.27
N PHE A 23 -46.78 -36.45 -32.06
CA PHE A 23 -45.60 -36.53 -31.21
C PHE A 23 -44.66 -37.62 -31.77
N GLY A 24 -43.54 -37.20 -32.36
CA GLY A 24 -42.36 -38.06 -32.52
C GLY A 24 -41.43 -37.85 -31.32
N PRO A 25 -40.74 -38.89 -30.80
CA PRO A 25 -39.84 -38.72 -29.68
C PRO A 25 -38.57 -38.03 -30.19
N LEU A 26 -38.46 -36.72 -29.96
CA LEU A 26 -37.21 -36.01 -30.17
C LEU A 26 -36.29 -36.37 -28.99
N LEU A 27 -35.35 -37.26 -29.24
CA LEU A 27 -34.27 -37.60 -28.32
C LEU A 27 -33.45 -36.33 -28.07
N LEU A 28 -33.73 -35.63 -26.97
CA LEU A 28 -32.97 -34.47 -26.53
C LEU A 28 -31.60 -34.97 -26.04
N LEU A 29 -30.63 -35.07 -26.95
CA LEU A 29 -29.22 -35.18 -26.58
C LEU A 29 -28.87 -33.93 -25.77
N LEU A 30 -28.83 -34.08 -24.44
CA LEU A 30 -28.20 -33.12 -23.54
C LEU A 30 -26.73 -33.01 -23.92
N LEU A 31 -26.42 -32.10 -24.84
CA LEU A 31 -25.08 -31.54 -24.95
C LEU A 31 -24.88 -30.69 -23.69
N LEU A 32 -24.50 -31.37 -22.60
CA LEU A 32 -23.81 -30.71 -21.50
C LEU A 32 -22.62 -29.98 -22.15
N PRO A 33 -22.53 -28.64 -22.10
CA PRO A 33 -21.27 -28.01 -22.39
C PRO A 33 -20.31 -28.61 -21.36
N ALA A 34 -19.33 -29.35 -21.86
CA ALA A 34 -18.14 -29.65 -21.09
C ALA A 34 -17.55 -28.29 -20.73
N ALA A 35 -17.97 -27.75 -19.60
CA ALA A 35 -17.23 -26.73 -18.91
C ALA A 35 -15.91 -27.43 -18.59
N TRP A 36 -14.93 -27.26 -19.48
CA TRP A 36 -13.54 -27.55 -19.19
C TRP A 36 -13.23 -26.76 -17.94
N GLY A 37 -13.36 -27.44 -16.80
CA GLY A 37 -12.87 -26.96 -15.54
C GLY A 37 -11.40 -26.72 -15.75
N ALA A 38 -11.03 -25.45 -15.92
CA ALA A 38 -9.66 -25.03 -15.80
C ALA A 38 -9.23 -25.44 -14.39
N GLY A 39 -8.60 -26.62 -14.28
CA GLY A 39 -7.99 -27.09 -13.05
C GLY A 39 -7.06 -25.99 -12.51
N PRO A 40 -6.79 -25.96 -11.20
CA PRO A 40 -5.98 -24.91 -10.60
C PRO A 40 -4.68 -24.75 -11.39
N SER A 41 -4.52 -23.58 -12.01
CA SER A 41 -3.35 -23.25 -12.82
C SER A 41 -2.08 -23.54 -12.02
N ARG A 42 -1.17 -24.32 -12.63
CA ARG A 42 0.13 -24.57 -12.00
C ARG A 42 0.92 -23.26 -11.99
N PRO A 43 1.64 -22.94 -10.91
CA PRO A 43 2.54 -21.80 -10.91
C PRO A 43 3.56 -21.94 -12.04
N ARG A 44 3.68 -20.92 -12.88
CA ARG A 44 4.68 -20.83 -13.94
C ARG A 44 5.95 -20.20 -13.37
N GLU A 45 7.10 -20.75 -13.72
CA GLU A 45 8.39 -20.12 -13.38
C GLU A 45 8.50 -18.76 -14.06
N LEU A 46 9.00 -17.77 -13.32
CA LEU A 46 9.22 -16.41 -13.77
C LEU A 46 10.72 -16.13 -13.70
N GLN A 47 11.26 -15.51 -14.75
CA GLN A 47 12.66 -15.07 -14.74
C GLN A 47 12.90 -14.13 -13.55
N VAL A 48 13.96 -14.36 -12.78
CA VAL A 48 14.25 -13.55 -11.57
C VAL A 48 14.57 -12.10 -11.89
N SER A 49 15.05 -11.83 -13.11
CA SER A 49 15.28 -10.49 -13.66
C SER A 49 14.01 -9.82 -14.19
N ALA A 50 12.87 -10.54 -14.27
CA ALA A 50 11.62 -9.95 -14.71
C ALA A 50 11.19 -8.83 -13.76
N ARG A 51 10.75 -7.70 -14.32
CA ARG A 51 10.30 -6.53 -13.55
C ARG A 51 9.26 -6.91 -12.49
N GLN A 52 8.32 -7.78 -12.83
CA GLN A 52 7.25 -8.24 -11.93
C GLN A 52 7.80 -9.03 -10.73
N ALA A 53 8.86 -9.81 -10.91
CA ALA A 53 9.50 -10.55 -9.83
C ALA A 53 10.13 -9.60 -8.80
N GLY A 54 10.89 -8.62 -9.30
CA GLY A 54 11.49 -7.58 -8.45
C GLY A 54 10.44 -6.71 -7.76
N GLN A 55 9.40 -6.28 -8.47
CA GLN A 55 8.30 -5.49 -7.88
C GLN A 55 7.57 -6.26 -6.78
N ALA A 56 7.19 -7.52 -7.02
CA ALA A 56 6.53 -8.33 -6.00
C ALA A 56 7.44 -8.59 -4.78
N ALA A 57 8.75 -8.77 -4.97
CA ALA A 57 9.69 -8.89 -3.86
C ALA A 57 9.79 -7.60 -3.04
N ARG A 58 9.81 -6.43 -3.69
CA ARG A 58 9.79 -5.12 -2.99
C ARG A 58 8.50 -4.94 -2.19
N VAL A 59 7.35 -5.28 -2.74
CA VAL A 59 6.07 -5.21 -2.00
C VAL A 59 6.10 -6.10 -0.76
N ALA A 60 6.69 -7.30 -0.86
CA ALA A 60 6.86 -8.18 0.29
C ALA A 60 7.80 -7.59 1.35
N LEU A 61 8.88 -6.93 0.91
CA LEU A 61 9.80 -6.22 1.81
C LEU A 61 9.15 -5.01 2.47
N HIS A 62 8.38 -4.20 1.75
CA HIS A 62 7.64 -3.07 2.30
C HIS A 62 6.71 -3.52 3.42
N TYR A 63 5.97 -4.61 3.19
CA TYR A 63 5.16 -5.23 4.24
C TYR A 63 6.00 -5.69 5.45
N LEU A 64 7.17 -6.28 5.23
CA LEU A 64 8.08 -6.69 6.30
C LEU A 64 8.58 -5.50 7.13
N ASN A 65 9.08 -4.45 6.47
CA ASN A 65 9.62 -3.25 7.11
C ASN A 65 8.54 -2.49 7.88
N TYR A 66 7.31 -2.44 7.38
CA TYR A 66 6.20 -1.89 8.17
C TYR A 66 5.93 -2.70 9.44
N ARG A 67 5.98 -4.04 9.34
CA ARG A 67 5.61 -4.93 10.44
C ARG A 67 6.69 -5.08 11.51
N LEU A 68 7.95 -5.14 11.09
CA LEU A 68 9.09 -5.51 11.93
C LEU A 68 10.26 -4.53 11.85
N GLY A 69 10.17 -3.51 10.98
CA GLY A 69 11.22 -2.51 10.85
C GLY A 69 11.29 -1.61 12.08
N SER A 70 12.49 -1.13 12.36
CA SER A 70 12.81 -0.20 13.43
C SER A 70 14.04 0.60 13.01
N PRO A 71 14.44 1.65 13.77
CA PRO A 71 15.69 2.36 13.50
C PRO A 71 16.90 1.44 13.31
N SER A 72 16.96 0.32 14.05
CA SER A 72 18.11 -0.59 14.05
C SER A 72 17.87 -1.89 13.24
N ALA A 73 16.66 -2.13 12.75
CA ALA A 73 16.26 -3.38 12.07
C ALA A 73 15.75 -3.20 10.64
N LEU A 74 15.95 -2.03 10.03
CA LEU A 74 15.50 -1.76 8.68
C LEU A 74 16.25 -2.59 7.62
N ARG A 75 15.53 -3.12 6.63
CA ARG A 75 16.11 -3.96 5.57
C ARG A 75 15.93 -3.38 4.18
N ALA A 76 16.88 -3.67 3.30
CA ALA A 76 16.82 -3.44 1.87
C ALA A 76 16.61 -4.75 1.09
N LEU A 77 16.12 -4.65 -0.15
CA LEU A 77 15.94 -5.81 -1.02
C LEU A 77 17.28 -6.17 -1.63
N GLY A 78 17.77 -7.38 -1.37
CA GLY A 78 18.92 -7.95 -2.07
C GLY A 78 18.50 -8.66 -3.36
N GLN A 79 19.00 -9.87 -3.59
CA GLN A 79 18.78 -10.60 -4.83
C GLN A 79 17.52 -11.46 -4.78
N VAL A 80 16.68 -11.37 -5.81
CA VAL A 80 15.62 -12.35 -6.07
C VAL A 80 16.24 -13.65 -6.57
N ARG A 81 16.00 -14.74 -5.86
CA ARG A 81 16.58 -16.07 -6.12
C ARG A 81 15.63 -16.98 -6.86
N LYS A 82 14.32 -16.89 -6.57
CA LYS A 82 13.28 -17.68 -7.23
C LYS A 82 12.00 -16.86 -7.33
N ALA A 83 11.28 -17.02 -8.44
CA ALA A 83 10.00 -16.36 -8.66
C ALA A 83 9.06 -17.28 -9.45
N ARG A 84 7.85 -17.48 -8.95
CA ARG A 84 6.78 -18.18 -9.67
C ARG A 84 5.51 -17.36 -9.65
N LEU A 85 4.76 -17.41 -10.74
CA LEU A 85 3.51 -16.70 -10.93
C LEU A 85 2.37 -17.71 -11.11
N LYS A 86 1.32 -17.58 -10.31
CA LYS A 86 0.06 -18.31 -10.47
C LYS A 86 -1.07 -17.33 -10.77
N THR A 87 -1.64 -17.42 -11.96
CA THR A 87 -2.86 -16.69 -12.33
C THR A 87 -4.08 -17.40 -11.78
N ILE A 88 -4.84 -16.75 -10.90
CA ILE A 88 -6.04 -17.30 -10.29
C ILE A 88 -7.27 -16.66 -10.97
N PRO A 89 -8.03 -17.40 -11.78
CA PRO A 89 -9.20 -16.87 -12.49
C PRO A 89 -10.16 -16.15 -11.54
N GLY A 90 -10.65 -14.98 -11.94
CA GLY A 90 -11.56 -14.15 -11.14
C GLY A 90 -10.94 -13.46 -9.91
N ILE A 91 -9.77 -13.91 -9.41
CA ILE A 91 -9.17 -13.40 -8.17
C ILE A 91 -8.01 -12.44 -8.46
N GLY A 92 -7.01 -12.87 -9.24
CA GLY A 92 -5.80 -12.07 -9.49
C GLY A 92 -4.53 -12.92 -9.62
N HIS A 93 -3.38 -12.33 -9.34
CA HIS A 93 -2.07 -12.91 -9.60
C HIS A 93 -1.30 -13.14 -8.30
N LYS A 94 -0.92 -14.40 -8.05
CA LYS A 94 -0.15 -14.80 -6.87
C LYS A 94 1.30 -15.09 -7.24
N TYR A 95 2.20 -14.36 -6.62
CA TYR A 95 3.64 -14.54 -6.72
C TYR A 95 4.13 -15.39 -5.56
N TYR A 96 5.05 -16.30 -5.85
CA TYR A 96 5.82 -17.07 -4.87
C TYR A 96 7.28 -16.71 -5.06
N LEU A 97 7.93 -16.23 -4.00
CA LEU A 97 9.21 -15.54 -4.09
C LEU A 97 10.18 -16.11 -3.06
N GLN A 98 11.44 -16.20 -3.45
CA GLN A 98 12.57 -16.34 -2.55
C GLN A 98 13.58 -15.24 -2.87
N PHE A 99 13.98 -14.45 -1.88
CA PHE A 99 14.94 -13.35 -2.06
C PHE A 99 15.79 -13.14 -0.82
N THR A 100 16.96 -12.51 -0.97
CA THR A 100 17.78 -12.10 0.17
C THR A 100 17.42 -10.69 0.62
N THR A 101 17.65 -10.40 1.90
CA THR A 101 17.55 -9.06 2.46
C THR A 101 18.91 -8.57 2.89
N GLU A 102 19.14 -7.28 2.76
CA GLU A 102 20.36 -6.61 3.17
C GLU A 102 20.06 -5.66 4.32
N ASP A 103 21.07 -5.40 5.15
CA ASP A 103 21.00 -4.32 6.12
C ASP A 103 20.90 -2.99 5.38
N TYR A 104 19.93 -2.17 5.74
CA TYR A 104 19.69 -0.90 5.04
C TYR A 104 20.92 0.02 5.10
N LYS A 105 21.71 -0.03 6.18
CA LYS A 105 22.87 0.85 6.37
C LYS A 105 24.15 0.25 5.79
N SER A 106 24.48 -1.00 6.13
CA SER A 106 25.75 -1.60 5.72
C SER A 106 25.70 -2.30 4.36
N ASN A 107 24.52 -2.47 3.76
CA ASN A 107 24.28 -3.28 2.55
C ASN A 107 24.77 -4.74 2.68
N GLN A 108 25.03 -5.21 3.90
CA GLN A 108 25.43 -6.60 4.15
C GLN A 108 24.21 -7.50 4.10
N ASN A 109 24.36 -8.71 3.58
CA ASN A 109 23.27 -9.69 3.60
C ASN A 109 22.91 -10.05 5.06
N VAL A 110 21.65 -9.87 5.42
CA VAL A 110 21.13 -10.13 6.76
C VAL A 110 20.08 -11.24 6.81
N GLY A 111 19.79 -11.90 5.69
CA GLY A 111 18.83 -13.00 5.70
C GLY A 111 18.24 -13.37 4.36
N THR A 112 17.42 -14.41 4.38
CA THR A 112 16.65 -14.89 3.23
C THR A 112 15.18 -14.94 3.60
N CYS A 113 14.34 -14.49 2.68
CA CYS A 113 12.89 -14.47 2.82
C CYS A 113 12.22 -15.43 1.83
N LEU A 114 11.18 -16.11 2.32
CA LEU A 114 10.19 -16.81 1.52
C LEU A 114 8.89 -16.04 1.64
N ALA A 115 8.34 -15.60 0.50
CA ALA A 115 7.16 -14.76 0.48
C ALA A 115 6.14 -15.19 -0.56
N THR A 116 4.89 -14.86 -0.31
CA THR A 116 3.84 -14.82 -1.32
C THR A 116 3.17 -13.47 -1.34
N VAL A 117 2.92 -12.96 -2.55
CA VAL A 117 2.21 -11.70 -2.78
C VAL A 117 1.05 -11.97 -3.72
N LEU A 118 -0.17 -11.67 -3.29
CA LEU A 118 -1.38 -11.78 -4.09
C LEU A 118 -1.90 -10.39 -4.42
N TYR A 119 -1.80 -10.02 -5.69
CA TYR A 119 -2.49 -8.85 -6.24
C TYR A 119 -3.92 -9.25 -6.59
N LEU A 120 -4.89 -8.59 -5.96
CA LEU A 120 -6.31 -8.83 -6.16
C LEU A 120 -6.85 -7.88 -7.22
N LYS A 121 -7.69 -8.37 -8.14
CA LYS A 121 -8.27 -7.53 -9.21
C LYS A 121 -9.13 -6.38 -8.69
N ARG A 122 -9.75 -6.55 -7.52
CA ARG A 122 -10.79 -5.66 -6.98
C ARG A 122 -10.42 -5.00 -5.64
N LYS A 123 -9.23 -5.26 -5.11
CA LYS A 123 -8.78 -4.64 -3.85
C LYS A 123 -7.48 -3.89 -4.10
N PRO A 124 -7.32 -2.69 -3.51
CA PRO A 124 -6.14 -1.86 -3.77
C PRO A 124 -4.88 -2.45 -3.15
N ARG A 125 -5.00 -3.05 -1.96
CA ARG A 125 -3.84 -3.53 -1.18
C ARG A 125 -3.48 -5.00 -1.49
N PRO A 126 -2.21 -5.29 -1.85
CA PRO A 126 -1.72 -6.66 -2.02
C PRO A 126 -1.76 -7.46 -0.71
N ALA A 127 -2.17 -8.73 -0.77
CA ALA A 127 -2.08 -9.62 0.37
C ALA A 127 -0.69 -10.27 0.42
N VAL A 128 0.02 -10.13 1.54
CA VAL A 128 1.40 -10.60 1.70
C VAL A 128 1.47 -11.61 2.84
N ASN A 129 2.17 -12.72 2.60
CA ASN A 129 2.67 -13.60 3.64
C ASN A 129 4.18 -13.73 3.43
N ILE A 130 4.97 -13.51 4.47
CA ILE A 130 6.43 -13.54 4.41
C ILE A 130 6.99 -14.16 5.67
N ASN A 131 8.01 -15.00 5.50
CA ASN A 131 8.85 -15.51 6.56
C ASN A 131 10.31 -15.30 6.17
N CYS A 132 11.10 -14.75 7.08
CA CYS A 132 12.49 -14.42 6.82
C CYS A 132 13.38 -14.97 7.93
N THR A 133 14.55 -15.47 7.55
CA THR A 133 15.66 -15.58 8.49
C THR A 133 16.23 -14.19 8.78
N TYR A 134 16.85 -14.05 9.94
CA TYR A 134 17.60 -12.84 10.28
C TYR A 134 18.88 -13.23 10.98
N THR A 135 20.01 -12.72 10.49
CA THR A 135 21.34 -13.08 10.98
C THR A 135 21.90 -12.08 11.99
N LYS A 136 21.29 -10.90 12.13
CA LYS A 136 21.70 -9.90 13.12
C LYS A 136 21.31 -10.34 14.54
N ASP A 137 22.10 -9.90 15.52
CA ASP A 137 21.81 -10.09 16.93
C ASP A 137 20.56 -9.30 17.32
N GLN A 138 19.49 -10.03 17.64
CA GLN A 138 18.21 -9.45 18.04
C GLN A 138 18.33 -8.64 19.34
N LYS A 139 19.18 -9.06 20.27
CA LYS A 139 19.37 -8.36 21.54
C LYS A 139 20.03 -7.01 21.30
N GLN A 140 21.05 -6.97 20.45
CA GLN A 140 21.71 -5.72 20.08
C GLN A 140 20.74 -4.73 19.41
N ILE A 141 19.85 -5.23 18.54
CA ILE A 141 18.81 -4.40 17.91
C ILE A 141 17.86 -3.82 18.96
N GLN A 142 17.38 -4.64 19.88
CA GLN A 142 16.49 -4.21 20.96
C GLN A 142 17.18 -3.17 21.87
N ASP A 143 18.44 -3.38 22.23
CA ASP A 143 19.21 -2.44 23.04
C ASP A 143 19.40 -1.09 22.32
N ASN A 144 19.73 -1.13 21.02
CA ASN A 144 19.89 0.08 20.20
C ASN A 144 18.58 0.86 20.05
N ASP A 145 17.48 0.16 19.76
CA ASP A 145 16.16 0.77 19.65
C ASP A 145 15.69 1.35 20.98
N TYR A 146 15.90 0.64 22.09
CA TYR A 146 15.57 1.15 23.43
C TYR A 146 16.42 2.37 23.81
N ASN A 147 17.69 2.41 23.43
CA ASN A 147 18.55 3.57 23.63
C ASN A 147 18.08 4.77 22.81
N PHE A 148 17.69 4.56 21.55
CA PHE A 148 17.09 5.60 20.73
C PHE A 148 15.77 6.10 21.36
N TYR A 149 14.88 5.19 21.76
CA TYR A 149 13.64 5.53 22.45
C TYR A 149 13.87 6.40 23.69
N LYS A 150 14.76 5.98 24.61
CA LYS A 150 15.10 6.76 25.81
C LYS A 150 15.61 8.17 25.44
N LYS A 151 16.49 8.29 24.45
CA LYS A 151 16.98 9.58 23.96
C LYS A 151 15.82 10.47 23.49
N MET A 152 14.87 9.90 22.72
CA MET A 152 13.71 10.64 22.24
C MET A 152 12.74 11.07 23.34
N ARG A 153 12.68 10.31 24.45
CA ARG A 153 11.85 10.64 25.61
C ARG A 153 12.48 11.69 26.53
N GLN A 154 13.81 11.73 26.60
CA GLN A 154 14.54 12.63 27.50
C GLN A 154 14.77 14.02 26.90
N GLN A 155 14.67 14.17 25.57
CA GLN A 155 14.88 15.46 24.93
C GLN A 155 13.70 16.41 25.16
N THR A 156 14.02 17.66 25.46
CA THR A 156 13.04 18.74 25.65
C THR A 156 12.71 19.46 24.35
N ASN A 157 13.69 19.50 23.43
CA ASN A 157 13.53 20.12 22.12
C ASN A 157 13.06 19.07 21.10
N PRO A 158 12.02 19.36 20.31
CA PRO A 158 11.60 18.46 19.23
C PRO A 158 12.68 18.36 18.17
N ILE A 159 12.90 17.15 17.66
CA ILE A 159 13.70 16.97 16.45
C ILE A 159 12.96 17.59 15.28
N ILE A 160 13.65 18.47 14.55
CA ILE A 160 13.16 19.09 13.33
C ILE A 160 14.22 18.89 12.26
N GLY A 161 13.80 18.40 11.09
CA GLY A 161 14.68 18.15 9.96
C GLY A 161 14.00 18.48 8.64
N LYS A 162 14.79 18.73 7.61
CA LYS A 162 14.32 18.99 6.25
C LYS A 162 15.29 18.40 5.24
N ASP A 163 14.77 18.06 4.07
CA ASP A 163 15.54 17.57 2.92
C ASP A 163 16.53 16.46 3.31
N ILE A 164 16.02 15.32 3.79
CA ILE A 164 16.80 14.15 4.20
C ILE A 164 16.48 12.96 3.27
N PRO A 165 17.44 12.39 2.52
CA PRO A 165 18.79 12.90 2.31
C PRO A 165 18.80 14.27 1.62
N ASP A 166 19.93 14.97 1.71
CA ASP A 166 20.15 16.22 0.98
C ASP A 166 20.23 15.99 -0.54
N SER A 167 20.43 17.07 -1.31
CA SER A 167 20.53 17.01 -2.77
C SER A 167 21.69 16.15 -3.30
N TYR A 168 22.65 15.80 -2.45
CA TYR A 168 23.81 14.96 -2.77
C TYR A 168 23.67 13.53 -2.25
N GLY A 169 22.54 13.20 -1.60
CA GLY A 169 22.30 11.87 -1.04
C GLY A 169 22.87 11.70 0.37
N ASN A 170 23.35 12.76 1.04
CA ASN A 170 23.90 12.64 2.39
C ASN A 170 22.81 12.70 3.45
N ILE A 171 23.01 11.94 4.52
CA ILE A 171 22.19 11.97 5.73
C ILE A 171 23.12 12.26 6.91
N GLU A 172 22.83 13.31 7.67
CA GLU A 172 23.58 13.58 8.90
C GLU A 172 23.40 12.41 9.87
N PRO A 173 24.46 11.92 10.54
CA PRO A 173 24.37 10.78 11.45
C PRO A 173 23.29 10.91 12.53
N SER A 174 23.00 12.14 12.98
CA SER A 174 21.95 12.44 13.96
C SER A 174 20.54 12.14 13.44
N PHE A 175 20.32 12.21 12.12
CA PHE A 175 19.05 11.95 11.45
C PHE A 175 18.91 10.53 10.90
N GLU A 176 19.96 9.70 10.93
CA GLU A 176 19.86 8.30 10.44
C GLU A 176 18.71 7.50 11.09
N PRO A 177 18.48 7.52 12.42
CA PRO A 177 17.36 6.82 13.03
C PRO A 177 16.00 7.39 12.60
N VAL A 178 15.93 8.70 12.37
CA VAL A 178 14.73 9.42 11.97
C VAL A 178 14.38 9.09 10.52
N TRP A 179 15.38 9.00 9.63
CA TRP A 179 15.26 8.50 8.27
C TRP A 179 14.80 7.03 8.26
N ALA A 180 15.41 6.18 9.08
CA ALA A 180 15.04 4.76 9.14
C ALA A 180 13.58 4.56 9.56
N LEU A 181 13.09 5.34 10.55
CA LEU A 181 11.67 5.35 10.90
C LEU A 181 10.79 5.84 9.75
N ALA A 182 11.22 6.88 9.03
CA ALA A 182 10.49 7.40 7.89
C ALA A 182 10.35 6.33 6.78
N VAL A 183 11.42 5.56 6.49
CA VAL A 183 11.39 4.45 5.53
C VAL A 183 10.47 3.33 6.03
N ALA A 184 10.55 2.96 7.31
CA ALA A 184 9.71 1.92 7.89
C ALA A 184 8.21 2.29 7.85
N GLY A 185 7.85 3.54 8.21
CA GLY A 185 6.48 4.02 8.12
C GLY A 185 5.99 4.20 6.69
N SER A 186 6.84 4.74 5.81
CA SER A 186 6.52 4.88 4.38
C SER A 186 6.31 3.53 3.71
N SER A 187 6.94 2.47 4.22
CA SER A 187 6.73 1.10 3.74
C SER A 187 5.28 0.63 3.90
N TYR A 188 4.51 1.16 4.86
CA TYR A 188 3.06 0.93 4.92
C TYR A 188 2.36 1.49 3.69
N VAL A 189 2.62 2.77 3.38
CA VAL A 189 2.03 3.48 2.25
C VAL A 189 2.42 2.82 0.93
N MET A 190 3.71 2.54 0.76
CA MET A 190 4.26 1.88 -0.43
C MET A 190 3.66 0.49 -0.62
N TRP A 191 3.53 -0.32 0.44
CA TRP A 191 2.83 -1.61 0.36
C TRP A 191 1.35 -1.43 -0.01
N GLU A 192 0.65 -0.53 0.66
CA GLU A 192 -0.80 -0.35 0.50
C GLU A 192 -1.19 0.14 -0.89
N LYS A 193 -0.38 1.03 -1.48
CA LYS A 193 -0.63 1.62 -2.79
C LYS A 193 -0.10 0.77 -3.95
N SER A 194 0.84 -0.14 -3.70
CA SER A 194 1.45 -0.94 -4.78
C SER A 194 0.43 -1.81 -5.51
N THR A 195 0.56 -1.85 -6.83
CA THR A 195 -0.17 -2.76 -7.70
C THR A 195 0.80 -3.70 -8.40
N GLU A 196 0.29 -4.60 -9.25
CA GLU A 196 1.17 -5.46 -10.04
C GLU A 196 2.08 -4.67 -11.00
N ASN A 197 1.65 -3.47 -11.41
CA ASN A 197 2.36 -2.65 -12.38
C ASN A 197 3.06 -1.44 -11.74
N LEU A 198 2.57 -0.97 -10.60
CA LEU A 198 3.08 0.20 -9.88
C LEU A 198 3.80 -0.21 -8.60
N GLY A 199 5.01 0.29 -8.42
CA GLY A 199 5.77 0.16 -7.18
C GLY A 199 6.31 1.51 -6.73
N TYR A 200 6.69 1.59 -5.46
CA TYR A 200 7.11 2.85 -4.84
C TYR A 200 8.45 2.70 -4.15
N PHE A 201 9.20 3.80 -4.12
CA PHE A 201 10.41 3.99 -3.34
C PHE A 201 10.30 5.29 -2.54
N MET A 202 10.91 5.32 -1.37
CA MET A 202 11.07 6.57 -0.64
C MET A 202 12.26 7.33 -1.22
N ALA A 203 12.02 8.55 -1.70
CA ALA A 203 13.06 9.39 -2.29
C ALA A 203 13.65 10.35 -1.24
N GLN A 204 12.78 11.01 -0.48
CA GLN A 204 13.21 12.06 0.46
C GLN A 204 12.19 12.28 1.58
N VAL A 205 12.66 12.71 2.74
CA VAL A 205 11.89 13.44 3.75
C VAL A 205 12.05 14.92 3.46
N LYS A 206 10.98 15.59 3.04
CA LYS A 206 10.96 17.04 2.86
C LYS A 206 10.96 17.78 4.19
N HIS A 207 10.19 17.27 5.14
CA HIS A 207 10.13 17.83 6.48
C HIS A 207 9.86 16.72 7.49
N VAL A 208 10.44 16.84 8.68
CA VAL A 208 10.11 16.02 9.84
C VAL A 208 10.06 16.90 11.07
N LYS A 209 9.06 16.65 11.92
CA LYS A 209 8.93 17.24 13.24
C LYS A 209 8.51 16.19 14.25
N GLN A 210 9.22 16.10 15.35
CA GLN A 210 8.80 15.32 16.50
C GLN A 210 7.71 16.06 17.29
N TRP A 211 6.68 15.34 17.69
CA TRP A 211 5.69 15.83 18.66
C TRP A 211 6.13 15.41 20.07
N ILE A 212 6.47 16.40 20.90
CA ILE A 212 6.75 16.14 22.32
C ILE A 212 5.42 15.94 23.03
N SER A 213 5.17 14.71 23.48
CA SER A 213 4.03 14.34 24.33
C SER A 213 4.49 13.74 25.65
N LYS A 214 3.65 13.84 26.68
CA LYS A 214 3.83 13.13 27.95
C LYS A 214 3.62 11.63 27.80
N ASP A 215 2.90 11.20 26.76
CA ASP A 215 2.64 9.78 26.46
C ASP A 215 3.94 9.00 26.20
N ASP A 216 4.02 7.74 26.60
CA ASP A 216 5.18 6.86 26.43
C ASP A 216 5.38 6.36 24.99
N VAL A 217 5.34 7.28 24.04
CA VAL A 217 5.49 7.01 22.60
C VAL A 217 6.43 8.00 21.95
N VAL A 218 7.06 7.58 20.87
CA VAL A 218 7.76 8.46 19.94
C VAL A 218 6.79 8.80 18.82
N ASP A 219 6.52 10.08 18.62
CA ASP A 219 5.55 10.58 17.64
C ASP A 219 6.23 11.57 16.70
N PHE A 220 6.18 11.26 15.41
CA PHE A 220 6.75 12.09 14.36
C PHE A 220 5.73 12.36 13.29
N ASP A 221 5.75 13.59 12.80
CA ASP A 221 5.03 14.03 11.61
C ASP A 221 6.03 14.30 10.50
N TYR A 222 5.84 13.60 9.39
CA TYR A 222 6.70 13.62 8.23
C TYR A 222 5.95 14.17 7.03
N SER A 223 6.64 14.94 6.22
CA SER A 223 6.32 15.16 4.81
C SER A 223 7.37 14.42 3.99
N VAL A 224 6.97 13.36 3.29
CA VAL A 224 7.87 12.51 2.48
C VAL A 224 7.51 12.59 1.01
N MET A 225 8.49 12.33 0.16
CA MET A 225 8.30 12.11 -1.27
C MET A 225 8.52 10.65 -1.62
N LEU A 226 7.53 10.06 -2.30
CA LEU A 226 7.59 8.72 -2.84
C LEU A 226 7.75 8.79 -4.36
N HIS A 227 8.70 8.04 -4.90
CA HIS A 227 8.88 7.88 -6.34
C HIS A 227 8.08 6.68 -6.83
N GLU A 228 7.09 6.92 -7.68
CA GLU A 228 6.28 5.89 -8.34
C GLU A 228 6.96 5.38 -9.63
N ILE A 229 7.12 4.06 -9.72
CA ILE A 229 7.72 3.36 -10.86
C ILE A 229 6.66 2.47 -11.52
N PRO A 230 6.48 2.53 -12.86
CA PRO A 230 7.38 3.15 -13.83
C PRO A 230 7.03 4.58 -14.24
N THR A 231 5.95 5.18 -13.73
CA THR A 231 5.44 6.50 -14.16
C THR A 231 6.42 7.65 -13.95
N GLN A 232 7.43 7.48 -13.09
CA GLN A 232 8.38 8.52 -12.68
C GLN A 232 7.73 9.69 -11.95
N GLU A 233 6.52 9.48 -11.40
CA GLU A 233 5.83 10.52 -10.62
C GLU A 233 6.40 10.62 -9.21
N MET A 234 6.46 11.85 -8.71
CA MET A 234 6.83 12.16 -7.34
C MET A 234 5.57 12.48 -6.53
N ILE A 235 5.26 11.60 -5.58
CA ILE A 235 4.05 11.69 -4.76
C ILE A 235 4.42 12.24 -3.40
N SER A 236 3.78 13.34 -3.01
CA SER A 236 3.96 13.95 -1.69
C SER A 236 3.00 13.31 -0.70
N CYS A 237 3.52 12.81 0.42
CA CYS A 237 2.73 12.20 1.47
C CYS A 237 3.04 12.84 2.83
N HIS A 238 1.99 13.23 3.55
CA HIS A 238 2.05 13.51 4.97
C HIS A 238 1.85 12.20 5.73
N ILE A 239 2.78 11.87 6.62
CA ILE A 239 2.79 10.61 7.38
C ILE A 239 3.06 10.90 8.84
N ARG A 240 2.11 10.55 9.71
CA ARG A 240 2.32 10.50 11.16
C ARG A 240 2.67 9.09 11.59
N ILE A 241 3.81 8.96 12.26
CA ILE A 241 4.35 7.69 12.76
C ILE A 241 4.38 7.74 14.27
N ILE A 242 3.71 6.78 14.91
CA ILE A 242 3.82 6.54 16.35
C ILE A 242 4.55 5.21 16.54
N TRP A 243 5.61 5.25 17.33
CA TRP A 243 6.51 4.12 17.54
C TRP A 243 6.90 3.96 19.01
N THR A 244 7.00 2.70 19.43
CA THR A 244 7.57 2.26 20.71
C THR A 244 8.36 0.99 20.46
N PRO A 245 9.48 0.75 21.18
CA PRO A 245 10.21 -0.51 21.08
C PRO A 245 9.30 -1.74 21.24
N ASP A 246 9.63 -2.81 20.52
CA ASP A 246 8.92 -4.09 20.49
C ASP A 246 7.44 -4.05 20.02
N HIS A 247 6.95 -2.90 19.56
CA HIS A 247 5.59 -2.76 19.03
C HIS A 247 5.60 -2.35 17.55
N PRO A 248 4.64 -2.83 16.75
CA PRO A 248 4.49 -2.39 15.37
C PRO A 248 4.25 -0.88 15.26
N LEU A 249 4.79 -0.26 14.20
CA LEU A 249 4.54 1.14 13.92
C LEU A 249 3.04 1.39 13.69
N LYS A 250 2.51 2.47 14.25
CA LYS A 250 1.19 2.98 13.89
C LYS A 250 1.38 4.12 12.90
N VAL A 251 0.80 3.96 11.72
CA VAL A 251 0.95 4.90 10.62
C VAL A 251 -0.40 5.50 10.25
N LYS A 252 -0.48 6.82 10.20
CA LYS A 252 -1.57 7.56 9.56
C LYS A 252 -0.97 8.37 8.42
N TYR A 253 -1.61 8.39 7.26
CA TYR A 253 -1.07 9.11 6.13
C TYR A 253 -2.14 9.72 5.23
N PHE A 254 -1.72 10.70 4.46
CA PHE A 254 -2.45 11.30 3.36
C PHE A 254 -1.46 11.64 2.24
N CYS A 255 -1.79 11.32 1.00
CA CYS A 255 -0.91 11.59 -0.14
C CYS A 255 -1.65 12.43 -1.20
N LEU A 256 -0.96 13.42 -1.72
CA LEU A 256 -1.38 14.24 -2.85
C LEU A 256 -0.42 13.99 -4.01
N SER A 257 -0.97 13.85 -5.21
CA SER A 257 -0.15 14.04 -6.42
C SER A 257 0.16 15.52 -6.58
N GLU A 258 1.30 15.85 -7.17
CA GLU A 258 1.79 17.24 -7.32
C GLU A 258 0.73 18.15 -8.00
N ASN A 259 -0.05 17.60 -8.92
CA ASN A 259 -1.18 18.27 -9.60
C ASN A 259 -2.27 18.74 -8.62
N GLN A 260 -2.54 18.00 -7.54
CA GLN A 260 -3.55 18.35 -6.54
C GLN A 260 -3.02 19.32 -5.48
N TRP A 261 -1.70 19.38 -5.29
CA TRP A 261 -1.07 20.27 -4.31
C TRP A 261 -1.08 21.72 -4.79
N LEU A 262 -0.77 21.93 -6.08
CA LEU A 262 -0.84 23.23 -6.74
C LEU A 262 -2.25 23.84 -6.70
N GLU A 263 -3.29 23.02 -6.89
CA GLU A 263 -4.69 23.47 -6.82
C GLU A 263 -5.15 23.82 -5.39
N SER A 264 -4.50 23.27 -4.36
CA SER A 264 -4.84 23.54 -2.96
C SER A 264 -4.07 24.72 -2.34
N GLY A 265 -3.02 25.22 -3.01
CA GLY A 265 -2.15 26.28 -2.53
C GLY A 265 -2.52 27.70 -2.99
N GLU A 266 -3.44 27.85 -3.95
CA GLU A 266 -3.86 29.16 -4.48
C GLU A 266 -5.24 29.58 -3.93
N GLY A 267 -5.36 29.64 -2.61
CA GLY A 267 -6.41 30.39 -1.92
C GLY A 267 -5.97 31.85 -1.72
N SER A 268 -5.67 32.56 -2.81
CA SER A 268 -5.23 33.96 -2.81
C SER A 268 -6.30 34.87 -2.21
N GLY A 269 -6.00 35.41 -1.03
CA GLY A 269 -6.72 36.50 -0.42
C GLY A 269 -6.63 37.75 -1.29
N THR A 270 -7.77 38.23 -1.76
CA THR A 270 -7.88 39.58 -2.32
C THR A 270 -8.33 40.52 -1.21
N GLU A 271 -7.37 41.08 -0.47
CA GLU A 271 -7.57 42.39 0.15
C GLU A 271 -7.61 43.42 -0.98
N SER A 272 -8.81 43.90 -1.31
CA SER A 272 -8.97 45.12 -2.10
C SER A 272 -9.38 46.24 -1.15
N GLY A 273 -8.38 46.86 -0.52
CA GLY A 273 -8.52 48.19 0.06
C GLY A 273 -8.41 49.23 -1.04
N SER A 274 -9.53 49.86 -1.39
CA SER A 274 -9.55 51.03 -2.28
C SER A 274 -10.17 52.22 -1.55
N THR A 275 -9.33 53.05 -0.94
CA THR A 275 -9.68 54.44 -0.62
C THR A 275 -9.33 55.29 -1.83
N SER A 276 -10.34 55.91 -2.43
CA SER A 276 -10.20 57.10 -3.25
C SER A 276 -11.53 57.84 -3.17
N GLY A 277 -11.51 58.96 -2.43
CA GLY A 277 -12.66 59.83 -2.28
C GLY A 277 -13.05 60.48 -3.60
N ILE A 278 -14.35 60.55 -3.85
CA ILE A 278 -14.93 61.46 -4.82
C ILE A 278 -15.94 62.32 -4.08
N TYR A 279 -15.69 63.63 -4.15
CA TYR A 279 -16.56 64.71 -3.72
C TYR A 279 -17.93 64.61 -4.41
N ASN A 280 -19.02 64.76 -3.66
CA ASN A 280 -20.26 65.29 -4.20
C ASN A 280 -20.62 66.55 -3.43
N GLU A 281 -20.56 67.68 -4.14
CA GLU A 281 -21.18 68.94 -3.76
C GLU A 281 -22.42 69.10 -4.65
N ARG A 282 -23.56 69.37 -3.98
CA ARG A 282 -24.95 69.59 -4.44
C ARG A 282 -25.83 68.38 -4.75
#